data_AF-A0A9D3WZQ0-F1
#
_entry.id   AF-A0A9D3WZQ0-F1
#
_cell.length_a   1.000
_cell.length_b   1.000
_cell.length_c   1.000
_cell.angle_alpha   90.00
_cell.angle_beta   90.00
_cell.angle_gamma   90.00
#
_symmetry.space_group_name_H-M   'P 1'
#
loop_
_entity.id
_entity.type
_entity.pdbx_description
1 polymer ?
#
loop_
_entity_poly.entity_id
_entity_poly.type
_entity_poly.pdbx_seq_one_letter_code
_entity_poly.pdbx_strand_id
1 'polypeptide(L)'
;MKDLGAEEQMSNEAFWLFKQLNLHLEQEWKFQPREKGLSLIERTAENENTLCPRLRNAKVEDLWSLTSFFGFTTETFVLAVNILDRFLALMKVKPKHLSCIGVCCFQLAAQIIEEECNIPSTHDVIRISQCKCTVSDLKRMEKIISEKLHFEFKATTALTFLHLYHTIVLCHTSERKEVLNLDKLEAQLKACNCRLVFSKAKPSILALCLLTLEVQTLKSIELFEIVLRVQKHSKISDSDLLYWRELVSKCLADYSSPECCKPDHKKLVWIVSRRTAQNLQNSYCSVPELPTIPEVGCFNESESEDSCEDMSCGEESLSSSPSDLEGNFFFDLKPKSKWKALNCQS
;
A
#
# COMPACT_ATOMS: atom_id res chain seq x y z
N MET A 1 2.13 -43.73 -14.62
CA MET A 1 2.85 -43.61 -13.32
C MET A 1 3.29 -42.17 -12.99
N LYS A 2 3.37 -41.22 -13.92
CA LYS A 2 3.62 -39.80 -13.60
C LYS A 2 2.39 -39.04 -13.07
N ASP A 3 1.16 -39.46 -13.43
CA ASP A 3 -0.06 -38.75 -13.01
C ASP A 3 -0.51 -39.03 -11.56
N LEU A 4 -0.25 -40.23 -11.03
CA LEU A 4 -0.63 -40.59 -9.65
C LEU A 4 0.08 -39.73 -8.60
N GLY A 5 1.35 -39.37 -8.83
CA GLY A 5 2.10 -38.49 -7.93
C GLY A 5 1.62 -37.03 -7.99
N ALA A 6 1.12 -36.56 -9.14
CA ALA A 6 0.58 -35.21 -9.29
C ALA A 6 -0.79 -35.08 -8.63
N GLU A 7 -1.67 -36.09 -8.78
CA GLU A 7 -2.99 -36.12 -8.14
C GLU A 7 -2.89 -36.22 -6.61
N GLU A 8 -1.97 -37.03 -6.09
CA GLU A 8 -1.75 -37.18 -4.64
C GLU A 8 -1.13 -35.91 -4.03
N GLN A 9 -0.27 -35.21 -4.77
CA GLN A 9 0.34 -33.96 -4.34
C GLN A 9 -0.65 -32.78 -4.39
N MET A 10 -1.49 -32.69 -5.42
CA MET A 10 -2.59 -31.72 -5.50
C MET A 10 -3.65 -31.96 -4.41
N SER A 11 -3.92 -33.22 -4.08
CA SER A 11 -4.84 -33.58 -2.98
C SER A 11 -4.32 -33.10 -1.63
N ASN A 12 -3.01 -33.25 -1.38
CA ASN A 12 -2.37 -32.77 -0.16
C ASN A 12 -2.30 -31.23 -0.08
N GLU A 13 -2.04 -30.55 -1.20
CA GLU A 13 -2.01 -29.09 -1.27
C GLU A 13 -3.40 -28.48 -1.04
N ALA A 14 -4.44 -29.01 -1.71
CA ALA A 14 -5.81 -28.60 -1.51
C ALA A 14 -6.25 -28.81 -0.05
N PHE A 15 -5.92 -29.95 0.57
CA PHE A 15 -6.19 -30.20 1.97
C PHE A 15 -5.55 -29.16 2.89
N TRP A 16 -4.30 -28.77 2.63
CA TRP A 16 -3.59 -27.77 3.42
C TRP A 16 -4.21 -26.37 3.26
N LEU A 17 -4.61 -25.99 2.04
CA LEU A 17 -5.32 -24.72 1.77
C LEU A 17 -6.65 -24.64 2.52
N PHE A 18 -7.45 -25.70 2.51
CA PHE A 18 -8.71 -25.73 3.27
C PHE A 18 -8.48 -25.72 4.78
N LYS A 19 -7.40 -26.35 5.28
CA LYS A 19 -7.02 -26.24 6.68
C LYS A 19 -6.65 -24.81 7.06
N GLN A 20 -5.88 -24.13 6.22
CA GLN A 20 -5.51 -22.72 6.42
C GLN A 20 -6.75 -21.80 6.35
N LEU A 21 -7.66 -22.06 5.41
CA LEU A 21 -8.93 -21.34 5.31
C LEU A 21 -9.74 -21.43 6.60
N ASN A 22 -9.89 -22.64 7.16
CA ASN A 22 -10.61 -22.83 8.43
C ASN A 22 -9.96 -22.08 9.58
N LEU A 23 -8.62 -22.10 9.68
CA LEU A 23 -7.88 -21.34 10.69
C LEU A 23 -8.19 -19.84 10.61
N HIS A 24 -8.21 -19.27 9.39
CA HIS A 24 -8.52 -17.85 9.21
C HIS A 24 -10.00 -17.53 9.47
N LEU A 25 -10.93 -18.42 9.09
CA LEU A 25 -12.36 -18.27 9.41
C LEU A 25 -12.61 -18.24 10.93
N GLU A 26 -11.91 -19.09 11.70
CA GLU A 26 -12.00 -19.11 13.17
C GLU A 26 -11.46 -17.82 13.81
N GLN A 27 -10.51 -17.16 13.17
CA GLN A 27 -9.86 -15.94 13.67
C GLN A 27 -10.50 -14.65 13.15
N GLU A 28 -11.37 -14.69 12.13
CA GLU A 28 -11.86 -13.49 11.44
C GLU A 28 -12.56 -12.50 12.39
N TRP A 29 -13.31 -13.01 13.37
CA TRP A 29 -14.12 -12.20 14.29
C TRP A 29 -13.26 -11.37 15.25
N LYS A 30 -12.06 -11.86 15.57
CA LYS A 30 -11.13 -11.21 16.52
C LYS A 30 -10.65 -9.85 16.00
N PHE A 31 -10.55 -9.70 14.69
CA PHE A 31 -10.00 -8.53 14.03
C PHE A 31 -11.05 -7.68 13.31
N GLN A 32 -12.34 -7.93 13.59
CA GLN A 32 -13.41 -7.05 13.12
C GLN A 32 -13.54 -5.82 14.03
N PRO A 33 -13.69 -4.61 13.46
CA PRO A 33 -14.03 -3.44 14.26
C PRO A 33 -15.35 -3.64 15.00
N ARG A 34 -15.48 -3.04 16.19
CA ARG A 34 -16.73 -3.14 16.96
C ARG A 34 -17.88 -2.44 16.23
N GLU A 35 -18.91 -3.21 15.90
CA GLU A 35 -20.07 -2.74 15.14
C GLU A 35 -20.71 -1.48 15.76
N LYS A 36 -20.93 -1.46 17.09
CA LYS A 36 -21.49 -0.29 17.80
C LYS A 36 -20.68 1.00 17.56
N GLY A 37 -19.36 0.88 17.46
CA GLY A 37 -18.47 2.01 17.20
C GLY A 37 -18.57 2.51 15.77
N LEU A 38 -18.56 1.59 14.80
CA LEU A 38 -18.73 1.94 13.39
C LEU A 38 -20.10 2.57 13.11
N SER A 39 -21.17 2.01 13.67
CA SER A 39 -22.53 2.54 13.52
C SER A 39 -22.68 3.94 14.12
N LEU A 40 -21.90 4.28 15.15
CA LEU A 40 -21.88 5.64 15.70
C LEU A 40 -21.23 6.63 14.71
N ILE A 41 -20.13 6.23 14.07
CA ILE A 41 -19.47 7.04 13.03
C ILE A 41 -20.41 7.21 11.84
N GLU A 42 -21.10 6.15 11.41
CA GLU A 42 -22.05 6.18 10.30
C GLU A 42 -23.24 7.12 10.52
N ARG A 43 -23.77 7.16 11.75
CA ARG A 43 -24.91 8.02 12.11
C ARG A 43 -24.53 9.48 12.39
N THR A 44 -23.25 9.79 12.46
CA THR A 44 -22.78 11.13 12.79
C THR A 44 -22.98 12.06 11.59
N ALA A 45 -23.83 13.08 11.76
CA ALA A 45 -24.00 14.15 10.78
C ALA A 45 -22.70 14.95 10.61
N GLU A 46 -22.51 15.51 9.42
CA GLU A 46 -21.35 16.36 9.11
C GLU A 46 -21.36 17.60 10.00
N ASN A 47 -20.48 17.61 10.99
CA ASN A 47 -20.20 18.77 11.83
C ASN A 47 -18.69 18.89 12.02
N GLU A 48 -18.22 20.09 12.36
CA GLU A 48 -16.78 20.36 12.43
C GLU A 48 -16.04 19.58 13.54
N ASN A 49 -16.76 19.02 14.51
CA ASN A 49 -16.17 18.49 15.74
C ASN A 49 -16.26 16.96 15.90
N THR A 50 -17.02 16.26 15.05
CA THR A 50 -17.21 14.81 15.15
C THR A 50 -16.74 14.09 13.88
N LEU A 51 -16.13 12.93 14.08
CA LEU A 51 -15.71 12.06 13.00
C LEU A 51 -16.93 11.48 12.25
N CYS A 52 -17.03 11.78 10.96
CA CYS A 52 -18.05 11.22 10.07
C CYS A 52 -17.42 10.24 9.05
N PRO A 53 -18.23 9.47 8.30
CA PRO A 53 -17.73 8.48 7.35
C PRO A 53 -16.89 9.12 6.23
N ARG A 54 -17.24 10.33 5.79
CA ARG A 54 -16.49 11.05 4.74
C ARG A 54 -15.06 11.35 5.17
N LEU A 55 -14.85 11.80 6.41
CA LEU A 55 -13.51 12.07 6.93
C LEU A 55 -12.66 10.81 7.02
N ARG A 56 -13.25 9.69 7.47
CA ARG A 56 -12.59 8.38 7.48
C ARG A 56 -12.25 7.94 6.05
N ASN A 57 -13.20 8.02 5.12
CA ASN A 57 -12.99 7.60 3.73
C ASN A 57 -11.87 8.41 3.08
N ALA A 58 -11.88 9.73 3.22
CA ALA A 58 -10.82 10.61 2.73
C ALA A 58 -9.46 10.24 3.34
N LYS A 59 -9.41 9.94 4.64
CA LYS A 59 -8.18 9.47 5.27
C LYS A 59 -7.71 8.13 4.69
N VAL A 60 -8.60 7.18 4.44
CA VAL A 60 -8.19 5.90 3.83
C VAL A 60 -7.70 6.10 2.39
N GLU A 61 -8.29 7.02 1.62
CA GLU A 61 -7.75 7.41 0.30
C GLU A 61 -6.34 8.05 0.40
N ASP A 62 -6.09 8.88 1.42
CA ASP A 62 -4.75 9.41 1.69
C ASP A 62 -3.77 8.27 2.00
N LEU A 63 -4.20 7.29 2.80
CA LEU A 63 -3.38 6.13 3.14
C LEU A 63 -3.05 5.28 1.92
N TRP A 64 -4.02 5.07 1.01
CA TRP A 64 -3.76 4.38 -0.24
C TRP A 64 -2.70 5.12 -1.06
N SER A 65 -2.87 6.43 -1.24
CA SER A 65 -1.89 7.27 -1.96
C SER A 65 -0.50 7.21 -1.32
N LEU A 66 -0.43 7.17 0.01
CA LEU A 66 0.81 7.05 0.77
C LEU A 66 1.47 5.68 0.61
N THR A 67 0.71 4.59 0.69
CA THR A 67 1.18 3.23 0.39
C THR A 67 1.75 3.15 -1.02
N SER A 68 1.04 3.68 -2.01
CA SER A 68 1.51 3.70 -3.40
C SER A 68 2.78 4.55 -3.56
N PHE A 69 2.91 5.68 -2.85
CA PHE A 69 4.11 6.52 -2.90
C PHE A 69 5.37 5.81 -2.36
N PHE A 70 5.23 5.09 -1.24
CA PHE A 70 6.35 4.35 -0.65
C PHE A 70 6.61 2.99 -1.32
N GLY A 71 5.79 2.61 -2.30
CA GLY A 71 5.90 1.30 -2.96
C GLY A 71 5.55 0.12 -2.05
N PHE A 72 4.74 0.35 -1.03
CA PHE A 72 4.34 -0.69 -0.08
C PHE A 72 3.28 -1.63 -0.66
N THR A 73 3.23 -2.82 -0.10
CA THR A 73 2.33 -3.89 -0.54
C THR A 73 0.86 -3.56 -0.26
N THR A 74 -0.04 -4.24 -0.97
CA THR A 74 -1.49 -4.20 -0.67
C THR A 74 -1.76 -4.66 0.76
N GLU A 75 -0.99 -5.63 1.27
CA GLU A 75 -1.13 -6.14 2.64
C GLU A 75 -0.90 -5.03 3.67
N THR A 76 0.13 -4.22 3.51
CA THR A 76 0.39 -3.04 4.35
C THR A 76 -0.78 -2.06 4.36
N PHE A 77 -1.36 -1.74 3.20
CA PHE A 77 -2.52 -0.86 3.13
C PHE A 77 -3.75 -1.46 3.85
N VAL A 78 -4.11 -2.70 3.53
CA VAL A 78 -5.30 -3.36 4.10
C VAL A 78 -5.15 -3.51 5.62
N LEU A 79 -3.95 -3.82 6.09
CA LEU A 79 -3.64 -3.87 7.51
C LEU A 79 -3.76 -2.49 8.18
N ALA A 80 -3.21 -1.43 7.57
CA ALA A 80 -3.32 -0.08 8.10
C ALA A 80 -4.80 0.36 8.25
N VAL A 81 -5.64 0.02 7.28
CA VAL A 81 -7.10 0.26 7.34
C VAL A 81 -7.76 -0.55 8.45
N ASN A 82 -7.40 -1.83 8.62
CA ASN A 82 -7.92 -2.66 9.71
C ASN A 82 -7.58 -2.08 11.09
N ILE A 83 -6.33 -1.67 11.30
CA ILE A 83 -5.87 -1.04 12.55
C ILE A 83 -6.65 0.26 12.80
N LEU A 84 -6.77 1.11 11.77
CA LEU A 84 -7.52 2.35 11.83
C LEU A 84 -8.98 2.10 12.25
N ASP A 85 -9.70 1.25 11.55
CA ASP A 85 -11.14 1.04 11.81
C ASP A 85 -11.39 0.42 13.18
N ARG A 86 -10.57 -0.56 13.59
CA ARG A 86 -10.66 -1.14 14.95
C ARG A 86 -10.43 -0.09 16.01
N PHE A 87 -9.44 0.79 15.82
CA PHE A 87 -9.16 1.88 16.76
C PHE A 87 -10.30 2.90 16.81
N LEU A 88 -10.81 3.34 15.65
CA LEU A 88 -11.91 4.31 15.56
C LEU A 88 -13.21 3.74 16.15
N ALA A 89 -13.44 2.42 16.03
CA ALA A 89 -14.59 1.76 16.65
C ALA A 89 -14.51 1.69 18.18
N LEU A 90 -13.31 1.83 18.77
CA LEU A 90 -13.10 1.81 20.23
C LEU A 90 -13.07 3.20 20.85
N MET A 91 -12.68 4.21 20.08
CA MET A 91 -12.32 5.54 20.60
C MET A 91 -13.18 6.65 20.01
N LYS A 92 -13.62 7.59 20.86
CA LYS A 92 -14.23 8.83 20.40
C LYS A 92 -13.14 9.80 19.92
N VAL A 93 -12.89 9.80 18.62
CA VAL A 93 -11.84 10.59 17.98
C VAL A 93 -12.39 11.92 17.46
N LYS A 94 -11.67 13.01 17.73
CA LYS A 94 -11.92 14.31 17.10
C LYS A 94 -11.26 14.38 15.72
N PRO A 95 -11.88 14.99 14.70
CA PRO A 95 -11.32 15.11 13.35
C PRO A 95 -9.86 15.58 13.30
N LYS A 96 -9.48 16.54 14.14
CA LYS A 96 -8.11 17.08 14.22
C LYS A 96 -7.02 16.04 14.51
N HIS A 97 -7.36 14.91 15.13
CA HIS A 97 -6.40 13.85 15.45
C HIS A 97 -6.36 12.75 14.39
N LEU A 98 -7.32 12.70 13.47
CA LEU A 98 -7.44 11.65 12.47
C LEU A 98 -6.21 11.56 11.57
N SER A 99 -5.58 12.70 11.25
CA SER A 99 -4.33 12.71 10.47
C SER A 99 -3.20 11.97 11.17
N CYS A 100 -2.96 12.27 12.45
CA CYS A 100 -1.91 11.62 13.23
C CYS A 100 -2.21 10.13 13.44
N ILE A 101 -3.48 9.79 13.73
CA ILE A 101 -3.91 8.39 13.89
C ILE A 101 -3.68 7.60 12.61
N GLY A 102 -4.14 8.11 11.45
CA GLY A 102 -3.99 7.40 10.18
C GLY A 102 -2.52 7.15 9.82
N VAL A 103 -1.66 8.16 9.94
CA VAL A 103 -0.23 8.02 9.65
C VAL A 103 0.46 7.07 10.64
N CYS A 104 0.01 7.05 11.90
CA CYS A 104 0.48 6.09 12.88
C CYS A 104 0.06 4.65 12.53
N CYS A 105 -1.18 4.43 12.09
CA CYS A 105 -1.65 3.11 11.63
C CYS A 105 -0.86 2.62 10.41
N PHE A 106 -0.54 3.54 9.50
CA PHE A 106 0.33 3.26 8.34
C PHE A 106 1.73 2.82 8.77
N GLN A 107 2.36 3.56 9.68
CA GLN A 107 3.69 3.22 10.18
C GLN A 107 3.70 1.86 10.90
N LEU A 108 2.69 1.60 11.74
CA LEU A 108 2.53 0.32 12.43
C LEU A 108 2.37 -0.83 11.44
N ALA A 109 1.53 -0.67 10.41
CA ALA A 109 1.34 -1.71 9.39
C ALA A 109 2.64 -1.98 8.62
N ALA A 110 3.36 -0.93 8.22
CA ALA A 110 4.63 -1.05 7.53
C ALA A 110 5.67 -1.80 8.39
N GLN A 111 5.74 -1.50 9.70
CA GLN A 111 6.63 -2.21 10.64
C GLN A 111 6.33 -3.70 10.80
N ILE A 112 5.11 -4.13 10.49
CA ILE A 112 4.68 -5.52 10.66
C ILE A 112 4.89 -6.34 9.39
N ILE A 113 4.68 -5.72 8.23
CA ILE A 113 4.61 -6.39 6.93
C ILE A 113 5.87 -6.18 6.10
N GLU A 114 6.37 -4.95 6.07
CA GLU A 114 7.50 -4.58 5.20
C GLU A 114 8.84 -4.93 5.86
N GLU A 115 9.85 -5.20 5.04
CA GLU A 115 11.21 -5.43 5.52
C GLU A 115 11.79 -4.18 6.18
N GLU A 116 12.64 -4.36 7.20
CA GLU A 116 13.17 -3.24 8.00
C GLU A 116 13.90 -2.18 7.16
N CYS A 117 14.59 -2.60 6.10
CA CYS A 117 15.28 -1.72 5.16
C CYS A 117 14.33 -0.85 4.31
N ASN A 118 13.09 -1.27 4.13
CA ASN A 118 12.07 -0.56 3.37
C ASN A 118 11.27 0.43 4.23
N ILE A 119 11.38 0.36 5.56
CA ILE A 119 10.64 1.24 6.47
C ILE A 119 11.29 2.63 6.49
N PRO A 120 10.59 3.69 6.01
CA PRO A 120 11.09 5.05 6.03
C PRO A 120 11.17 5.60 7.45
N SER A 121 12.04 6.60 7.64
CA SER A 121 12.14 7.30 8.92
C SER A 121 10.81 7.98 9.28
N THR A 122 10.49 8.05 10.57
CA THR A 122 9.27 8.73 11.04
C THR A 122 9.19 10.19 10.58
N HIS A 123 10.35 10.85 10.45
CA HIS A 123 10.41 12.22 9.95
C HIS A 123 9.96 12.32 8.48
N ASP A 124 10.41 11.38 7.64
CA ASP A 124 10.03 11.34 6.23
C ASP A 124 8.56 11.05 6.05
N VAL A 125 8.03 10.11 6.83
CA VAL A 125 6.62 9.75 6.81
C VAL A 125 5.74 10.94 7.19
N ILE A 126 6.09 11.67 8.25
CA ILE A 126 5.38 12.90 8.66
C ILE A 126 5.44 13.95 7.55
N ARG A 127 6.62 14.16 6.96
CA ARG A 127 6.85 15.14 5.89
C ARG A 127 6.05 14.82 4.63
N ILE A 128 6.09 13.58 4.16
CA ILE A 128 5.44 13.11 2.93
C ILE A 128 3.93 13.05 3.11
N SER A 129 3.45 12.55 4.26
CA SER A 129 2.01 12.51 4.59
C SER A 129 1.40 13.89 4.86
N GLN A 130 2.22 14.94 4.94
CA GLN A 130 1.81 16.31 5.32
C GLN A 130 1.05 16.35 6.67
N CYS A 131 1.34 15.39 7.56
CA CYS A 131 0.78 15.38 8.90
C CYS A 131 1.34 16.55 9.71
N LYS A 132 0.47 17.38 10.28
CA LYS A 132 0.86 18.47 11.18
C LYS A 132 1.22 17.98 12.59
N CYS A 133 1.81 16.78 12.70
CA CYS A 133 2.15 16.12 13.94
C CYS A 133 3.67 16.10 14.14
N THR A 134 4.12 16.10 15.40
CA THR A 134 5.53 15.90 15.74
C THR A 134 5.87 14.41 15.83
N VAL A 135 7.16 14.06 15.75
CA VAL A 135 7.62 12.67 16.00
C VAL A 135 7.17 12.18 17.39
N SER A 136 7.21 13.06 18.40
CA SER A 136 6.71 12.76 19.74
C SER A 136 5.21 12.49 19.78
N ASP A 137 4.41 13.22 19.00
CA ASP A 137 2.97 12.96 18.90
C ASP A 137 2.68 11.61 18.28
N LEU A 138 3.44 11.24 17.24
CA LEU A 138 3.27 9.98 16.55
C LEU A 138 3.65 8.81 17.45
N LYS A 139 4.80 8.86 18.14
CA LYS A 139 5.19 7.84 19.13
C LYS A 139 4.18 7.70 20.28
N ARG A 140 3.63 8.81 20.74
CA ARG A 140 2.58 8.79 21.78
C ARG A 140 1.30 8.14 21.24
N MET A 141 0.92 8.45 20.00
CA MET A 141 -0.26 7.86 19.36
C MET A 141 -0.06 6.35 19.11
N GLU A 142 1.13 5.94 18.71
CA GLU A 142 1.53 4.54 18.51
C GLU A 142 1.28 3.74 19.79
N LYS A 143 1.81 4.22 20.92
CA LYS A 143 1.57 3.62 22.23
C LYS A 143 0.08 3.49 22.55
N ILE A 144 -0.71 4.55 22.30
CA ILE A 144 -2.16 4.53 22.57
C ILE A 144 -2.87 3.49 21.69
N ILE A 145 -2.54 3.43 20.39
CA ILE A 145 -3.15 2.47 19.47
C ILE A 145 -2.78 1.05 19.89
N SER A 146 -1.50 0.79 20.17
CA SER A 146 -1.01 -0.51 20.63
C SER A 146 -1.68 -0.98 21.92
N GLU A 147 -1.81 -0.10 22.91
CA GLU A 147 -2.49 -0.42 24.17
C GLU A 147 -3.98 -0.70 23.97
N LYS A 148 -4.67 0.09 23.11
CA LYS A 148 -6.10 -0.09 22.85
C LYS A 148 -6.43 -1.31 22.01
N LEU A 149 -5.50 -1.74 21.16
CA LEU A 149 -5.64 -2.95 20.34
C LEU A 149 -4.92 -4.16 20.96
N HIS A 150 -4.43 -4.04 22.19
CA HIS A 150 -3.73 -5.11 22.92
C HIS A 150 -2.55 -5.72 22.13
N PHE A 151 -1.86 -4.90 21.32
CA PHE A 151 -0.77 -5.33 20.43
C PHE A 151 -1.17 -6.41 19.40
N GLU A 152 -2.47 -6.60 19.17
CA GLU A 152 -2.99 -7.61 18.25
C GLU A 152 -3.13 -7.03 16.84
N PHE A 153 -2.01 -6.90 16.14
CA PHE A 153 -1.99 -6.27 14.81
C PHE A 153 -2.05 -7.26 13.65
N LYS A 154 -1.49 -8.46 13.77
CA LYS A 154 -1.49 -9.47 12.69
C LYS A 154 -2.91 -10.02 12.46
N ALA A 155 -3.70 -9.29 11.69
CA ALA A 155 -5.12 -9.54 11.47
C ALA A 155 -5.34 -10.45 10.26
N THR A 156 -6.34 -11.34 10.37
CA THR A 156 -6.92 -11.99 9.19
C THR A 156 -7.72 -10.94 8.41
N THR A 157 -7.26 -10.57 7.24
CA THR A 157 -7.90 -9.53 6.41
C THR A 157 -8.63 -10.13 5.21
N ALA A 158 -9.40 -9.28 4.50
CA ALA A 158 -10.06 -9.71 3.27
C ALA A 158 -9.04 -10.08 2.19
N LEU A 159 -7.86 -9.47 2.20
CA LEU A 159 -6.77 -9.83 1.30
C LEU A 159 -6.28 -11.26 1.56
N THR A 160 -6.13 -11.65 2.83
CA THR A 160 -5.76 -13.02 3.20
C THR A 160 -6.74 -14.05 2.64
N PHE A 161 -8.04 -13.81 2.77
CA PHE A 161 -9.06 -14.68 2.18
C PHE A 161 -9.06 -14.64 0.66
N LEU A 162 -8.83 -13.47 0.06
CA LEU A 162 -8.77 -13.30 -1.39
C LEU A 162 -7.64 -14.13 -2.01
N HIS A 163 -6.43 -14.07 -1.43
CA HIS A 163 -5.29 -14.90 -1.84
C HIS A 163 -5.56 -16.39 -1.66
N LEU A 164 -6.16 -16.79 -0.54
CA LEU A 164 -6.53 -18.18 -0.30
C LEU A 164 -7.55 -18.69 -1.30
N TYR A 165 -8.63 -17.93 -1.53
CA TYR A 165 -9.66 -18.33 -2.49
C TYR A 165 -9.12 -18.36 -3.92
N HIS A 166 -8.28 -17.40 -4.30
CA HIS A 166 -7.60 -17.39 -5.60
C HIS A 166 -6.72 -18.63 -5.77
N THR A 167 -5.91 -18.97 -4.76
CA THR A 167 -5.06 -20.16 -4.80
C THR A 167 -5.87 -21.46 -4.88
N ILE A 168 -6.95 -21.58 -4.09
CA ILE A 168 -7.88 -22.73 -4.15
C ILE A 168 -8.47 -22.86 -5.55
N VAL A 169 -8.89 -21.74 -6.15
CA VAL A 169 -9.42 -21.74 -7.52
C VAL A 169 -8.37 -22.22 -8.51
N LEU A 170 -7.13 -21.73 -8.43
CA LEU A 170 -6.03 -22.17 -9.30
C LEU A 170 -5.71 -23.66 -9.15
N CYS A 171 -5.71 -24.19 -7.92
CA CYS A 171 -5.48 -25.62 -7.67
C CYS A 171 -6.56 -26.52 -8.25
N HIS A 172 -7.80 -26.03 -8.44
CA HIS A 172 -8.94 -26.81 -8.92
C HIS A 172 -9.33 -26.53 -10.37
N THR A 173 -8.63 -25.62 -11.05
CA THR A 173 -8.92 -25.26 -12.45
C THR A 173 -8.03 -26.07 -13.40
N SER A 174 -8.64 -26.73 -14.38
CA SER A 174 -7.92 -27.63 -15.31
C SER A 174 -7.22 -26.87 -16.45
N GLU A 175 -7.75 -25.72 -16.86
CA GLU A 175 -7.18 -24.89 -17.92
C GLU A 175 -6.52 -23.61 -17.38
N ARG A 176 -5.19 -23.52 -17.48
CA ARG A 176 -4.41 -22.31 -17.13
C ARG A 176 -4.72 -21.07 -18.00
N LYS A 177 -5.73 -21.12 -18.87
CA LYS A 177 -6.11 -20.03 -19.78
C LYS A 177 -7.08 -19.02 -19.16
N GLU A 178 -7.87 -19.42 -18.16
CA GLU A 178 -8.79 -18.52 -17.45
C GLU A 178 -8.11 -17.96 -16.19
N VAL A 179 -7.08 -17.14 -16.38
CA VAL A 179 -6.31 -16.60 -15.26
C VAL A 179 -7.08 -15.47 -14.59
N LEU A 180 -7.54 -15.72 -13.36
CA LEU A 180 -8.00 -14.65 -12.47
C LEU A 180 -6.88 -13.64 -12.25
N ASN A 181 -7.11 -12.39 -12.65
CA ASN A 181 -6.15 -11.32 -12.46
C ASN A 181 -6.16 -10.89 -10.98
N LEU A 182 -5.13 -11.31 -10.24
CA LEU A 182 -5.02 -11.01 -8.82
C LEU A 182 -4.82 -9.51 -8.57
N ASP A 183 -4.02 -8.82 -9.39
CA ASP A 183 -3.78 -7.37 -9.24
C ASP A 183 -5.08 -6.57 -9.37
N LYS A 184 -5.97 -6.99 -10.29
CA LYS A 184 -7.30 -6.40 -10.45
C LYS A 184 -8.16 -6.62 -9.21
N LEU A 185 -8.18 -7.84 -8.66
CA LEU A 185 -8.92 -8.16 -7.44
C LEU A 185 -8.40 -7.37 -6.23
N GLU A 186 -7.07 -7.22 -6.11
CA GLU A 186 -6.44 -6.40 -5.07
C GLU A 186 -6.81 -4.92 -5.20
N ALA A 187 -6.78 -4.37 -6.41
CA ALA A 187 -7.20 -2.98 -6.66
C ALA A 187 -8.68 -2.75 -6.31
N GLN A 188 -9.55 -3.70 -6.67
CA GLN A 188 -10.97 -3.66 -6.29
C GLN A 188 -11.14 -3.73 -4.77
N LEU A 189 -10.35 -4.55 -4.07
CA LEU A 189 -10.36 -4.61 -2.61
C LEU A 189 -9.90 -3.28 -1.99
N LYS A 190 -8.87 -2.63 -2.54
CA LYS A 190 -8.44 -1.30 -2.07
C LYS A 190 -9.55 -0.27 -2.20
N ALA A 191 -10.26 -0.27 -3.34
CA ALA A 191 -11.42 0.59 -3.59
C ALA A 191 -12.55 0.35 -2.57
N CYS A 192 -12.88 -0.91 -2.27
CA CYS A 192 -13.85 -1.25 -1.23
C CYS A 192 -13.39 -0.74 0.15
N ASN A 193 -12.14 -0.97 0.55
CA ASN A 193 -11.63 -0.54 1.85
C ASN A 193 -11.71 0.98 2.09
N CYS A 194 -11.75 1.78 1.02
CA CYS A 194 -11.96 3.23 1.11
C CYS A 194 -13.37 3.64 1.54
N ARG A 195 -14.36 2.73 1.54
CA ARG A 195 -15.72 3.01 2.06
C ARG A 195 -15.93 2.33 3.41
N LEU A 196 -16.29 3.13 4.43
CA LEU A 196 -16.57 2.66 5.79
C LEU A 196 -17.58 1.49 5.85
N VAL A 197 -18.52 1.42 4.90
CA VAL A 197 -19.56 0.36 4.90
C VAL A 197 -18.97 -1.04 4.86
N PHE A 198 -17.85 -1.25 4.16
CA PHE A 198 -17.22 -2.57 4.03
C PHE A 198 -16.41 -2.97 5.27
N SER A 199 -16.08 -2.03 6.16
CA SER A 199 -15.48 -2.34 7.47
C SER A 199 -16.42 -3.14 8.38
N LYS A 200 -17.72 -3.16 8.06
CA LYS A 200 -18.74 -3.97 8.74
C LYS A 200 -18.90 -5.37 8.14
N ALA A 201 -18.41 -5.59 6.92
CA ALA A 201 -18.49 -6.90 6.28
C ALA A 201 -17.49 -7.86 6.91
N LYS A 202 -17.84 -9.14 6.99
CA LYS A 202 -16.86 -10.17 7.30
C LYS A 202 -15.78 -10.19 6.20
N PRO A 203 -14.49 -10.28 6.56
CA PRO A 203 -13.42 -10.31 5.56
C PRO A 203 -13.55 -11.45 4.53
N SER A 204 -14.00 -12.62 4.97
CA SER A 204 -14.29 -13.79 4.12
C SER A 204 -15.38 -13.50 3.08
N ILE A 205 -16.49 -12.88 3.51
CA ILE A 205 -17.59 -12.51 2.62
C ILE A 205 -17.15 -11.46 1.60
N LEU A 206 -16.43 -10.43 2.03
CA LEU A 206 -15.95 -9.37 1.13
C LEU A 206 -15.02 -9.93 0.03
N ALA A 207 -14.09 -10.81 0.41
CA ALA A 207 -13.20 -11.48 -0.54
C ALA A 207 -13.98 -12.36 -1.53
N LEU A 208 -14.96 -13.12 -1.04
CA LEU A 208 -15.79 -13.99 -1.88
C LEU A 208 -16.68 -13.18 -2.85
N CYS A 209 -17.20 -12.02 -2.43
CA CYS A 209 -17.94 -11.10 -3.30
C CYS A 209 -17.10 -10.64 -4.49
N LEU A 210 -15.86 -10.20 -4.24
CA LEU A 210 -14.93 -9.75 -5.28
C LEU A 210 -14.61 -10.88 -6.27
N LEU A 211 -14.27 -12.05 -5.74
CA LEU A 211 -13.99 -13.23 -6.56
C LEU A 211 -15.20 -13.64 -7.41
N THR A 212 -16.40 -13.65 -6.82
CA THR A 212 -17.63 -14.00 -7.52
C THR A 212 -17.93 -13.04 -8.67
N LEU A 213 -17.73 -11.73 -8.46
CA LEU A 213 -17.93 -10.73 -9.51
C LEU A 213 -16.94 -10.89 -10.67
N GLU A 214 -15.68 -11.22 -10.37
CA GLU A 214 -14.67 -11.47 -11.41
C GLU A 214 -14.99 -12.73 -12.21
N VAL A 215 -15.35 -13.82 -11.54
CA VAL A 215 -15.78 -15.07 -12.19
C VAL A 215 -17.01 -14.86 -13.08
N GLN A 216 -17.98 -14.06 -12.63
CA GLN A 216 -19.15 -13.68 -13.44
C GLN A 216 -18.76 -12.89 -14.68
N THR A 217 -17.73 -12.05 -14.59
CA THR A 217 -17.20 -11.28 -15.73
C THR A 217 -16.54 -12.19 -16.76
N LEU A 218 -15.83 -13.22 -16.30
CA LEU A 218 -15.20 -14.23 -17.17
C LEU A 218 -16.20 -15.21 -17.78
N LYS A 219 -17.42 -15.32 -17.23
CA LYS A 219 -18.49 -16.25 -17.66
C LYS A 219 -18.06 -17.73 -17.65
N SER A 220 -17.10 -18.07 -16.80
CA SER A 220 -16.64 -19.46 -16.64
C SER A 220 -17.54 -20.23 -15.68
N ILE A 221 -18.05 -21.37 -16.15
CA ILE A 221 -18.88 -22.27 -15.36
C ILE A 221 -18.02 -23.04 -14.35
N GLU A 222 -16.82 -23.49 -14.75
CA GLU A 222 -15.89 -24.23 -13.88
C GLU A 222 -15.50 -23.41 -12.65
N LEU A 223 -15.05 -22.16 -12.88
CA LEU A 223 -14.69 -21.25 -11.78
C LEU A 223 -15.89 -20.97 -10.87
N PHE A 224 -17.10 -20.85 -11.43
CA PHE A 224 -18.30 -20.60 -10.65
C PHE A 224 -18.64 -21.79 -9.73
N GLU A 225 -18.48 -23.03 -10.20
CA GLU A 225 -18.66 -24.22 -9.36
C GLU A 225 -17.66 -24.26 -8.21
N ILE A 226 -16.40 -23.92 -8.45
CA ILE A 226 -15.38 -23.87 -7.41
C ILE A 226 -15.72 -22.80 -6.37
N VAL A 227 -16.12 -21.60 -6.79
CA VAL A 227 -16.57 -20.53 -5.89
C VAL A 227 -17.76 -20.98 -5.04
N LEU A 228 -18.73 -21.70 -5.60
CA LEU A 228 -19.84 -22.28 -4.83
C LEU A 228 -19.38 -23.31 -3.79
N ARG A 229 -18.38 -24.14 -4.11
CA ARG A 229 -17.79 -25.08 -3.14
C ARG A 229 -17.10 -24.33 -2.01
N VAL A 230 -16.34 -23.28 -2.32
CA VAL A 230 -15.68 -22.41 -1.34
C VAL A 230 -16.71 -21.70 -0.45
N GLN A 231 -17.80 -21.21 -1.02
CA GLN A 231 -18.91 -20.59 -0.29
C GLN A 231 -19.52 -21.57 0.73
N LYS A 232 -19.85 -22.79 0.28
CA LYS A 232 -20.40 -23.84 1.13
C LYS A 232 -19.44 -24.22 2.25
N HIS A 233 -18.15 -24.37 1.94
CA HIS A 233 -17.12 -24.68 2.92
C HIS A 233 -16.98 -23.56 3.97
N SER A 234 -17.02 -22.30 3.53
CA SER A 234 -16.93 -21.13 4.39
C SER A 234 -18.20 -20.83 5.18
N LYS A 235 -19.29 -21.60 4.97
CA LYS A 235 -20.59 -21.45 5.62
C LYS A 235 -21.20 -20.04 5.45
N ILE A 236 -20.97 -19.43 4.29
CA ILE A 236 -21.49 -18.09 3.96
C ILE A 236 -22.91 -18.24 3.39
N SER A 237 -23.88 -17.53 3.99
CA SER A 237 -25.27 -17.56 3.53
C SER A 237 -25.44 -16.89 2.16
N ASP A 238 -26.35 -17.40 1.33
CA ASP A 238 -26.65 -16.80 0.03
C ASP A 238 -27.18 -15.37 0.18
N SER A 239 -28.01 -15.12 1.20
CA SER A 239 -28.57 -13.78 1.46
C SER A 239 -27.49 -12.76 1.79
N ASP A 240 -26.52 -13.12 2.65
CA ASP A 240 -25.44 -12.20 3.01
C ASP A 240 -24.53 -11.94 1.81
N LEU A 241 -24.21 -12.99 1.04
CA LEU A 241 -23.38 -12.86 -0.15
C LEU A 241 -24.05 -11.95 -1.19
N LEU A 242 -25.34 -12.13 -1.45
CA LEU A 242 -26.10 -11.29 -2.37
C LEU A 242 -26.10 -9.82 -1.94
N TYR A 243 -26.40 -9.55 -0.67
CA TYR A 243 -26.44 -8.21 -0.10
C TYR A 243 -25.09 -7.49 -0.25
N TRP A 244 -24.00 -8.12 0.20
CA TRP A 244 -22.68 -7.52 0.13
C TRP A 244 -22.16 -7.40 -1.30
N ARG A 245 -22.47 -8.37 -2.17
CA ARG A 245 -22.07 -8.32 -3.58
C ARG A 245 -22.71 -7.14 -4.31
N GLU A 246 -23.96 -6.82 -4.03
CA GLU A 246 -24.63 -5.67 -4.64
C GLU A 246 -23.98 -4.34 -4.21
N LEU A 247 -23.62 -4.21 -2.92
CA LEU A 247 -22.87 -3.06 -2.43
C LEU A 247 -21.47 -2.96 -3.06
N VAL A 248 -20.76 -4.08 -3.17
CA VAL A 248 -19.45 -4.13 -3.84
C VAL A 248 -19.58 -3.70 -5.30
N SER A 249 -20.54 -4.27 -6.04
CA SER A 249 -20.80 -3.92 -7.44
C SER A 249 -21.04 -2.41 -7.62
N LYS A 250 -21.90 -1.82 -6.78
CA LYS A 250 -22.15 -0.37 -6.79
C LYS A 250 -20.88 0.44 -6.49
N CYS A 251 -20.12 0.05 -5.47
CA CYS A 251 -18.88 0.72 -5.12
C CYS A 251 -17.87 0.67 -6.28
N LEU A 252 -17.69 -0.48 -6.93
CA LEU A 252 -16.77 -0.63 -8.05
C LEU A 252 -17.22 0.16 -9.28
N ALA A 253 -18.53 0.26 -9.53
CA ALA A 253 -19.08 1.12 -10.57
C ALA A 253 -18.75 2.60 -10.29
N ASP A 254 -18.96 3.07 -9.06
CA ASP A 254 -18.63 4.44 -8.64
C ASP A 254 -17.12 4.73 -8.81
N TYR A 255 -16.25 3.78 -8.45
CA TYR A 255 -14.79 3.91 -8.60
C TYR A 255 -14.31 3.83 -10.05
N SER A 256 -15.09 3.19 -10.92
CA SER A 256 -14.81 3.11 -12.36
C SER A 256 -15.33 4.34 -13.11
N SER A 257 -16.21 5.14 -12.50
CA SER A 257 -16.72 6.38 -13.08
C SER A 257 -15.57 7.38 -13.35
N PRO A 258 -15.57 8.07 -14.50
CA PRO A 258 -14.59 9.12 -14.80
C PRO A 258 -14.64 10.30 -13.81
N GLU A 259 -15.73 10.43 -13.04
CA GLU A 259 -15.91 11.45 -12.01
C GLU A 259 -15.13 11.12 -10.72
N CYS A 260 -14.71 9.87 -10.54
CA CYS A 260 -13.98 9.44 -9.35
C CYS A 260 -12.48 9.77 -9.46
N CYS A 261 -11.99 10.62 -8.56
CA CYS A 261 -10.56 10.88 -8.42
C CYS A 261 -9.86 9.68 -7.78
N LYS A 262 -9.39 8.72 -8.60
CA LYS A 262 -8.69 7.51 -8.14
C LYS A 262 -7.44 7.86 -7.34
N PRO A 263 -7.24 7.29 -6.13
CA PRO A 263 -6.05 7.54 -5.31
C PRO A 263 -4.74 7.16 -6.02
N ASP A 264 -4.73 6.08 -6.80
CA ASP A 264 -3.56 5.64 -7.58
C ASP A 264 -3.06 6.67 -8.63
N HIS A 265 -3.87 7.67 -8.96
CA HIS A 265 -3.49 8.73 -9.90
C HIS A 265 -3.27 10.10 -9.22
N LYS A 266 -3.49 10.20 -7.91
CA LYS A 266 -3.19 11.43 -7.15
C LYS A 266 -1.68 11.50 -6.92
N LYS A 267 -0.96 12.19 -7.83
CA LYS A 267 0.42 12.62 -7.55
C LYS A 267 0.40 13.42 -6.24
N LEU A 268 1.24 13.05 -5.27
CA LEU A 268 1.40 13.86 -4.06
C LEU A 268 1.85 15.27 -4.47
N VAL A 269 0.97 16.24 -4.26
CA VAL A 269 1.26 17.64 -4.56
C VAL A 269 2.02 18.21 -3.38
N TRP A 270 3.29 18.55 -3.60
CA TRP A 270 4.11 19.22 -2.60
C TRP A 270 3.58 20.65 -2.38
N ILE A 271 2.90 20.86 -1.25
CA ILE A 271 2.54 22.21 -0.83
C ILE A 271 3.78 22.86 -0.25
N VAL A 272 4.46 23.61 -1.10
CA VAL A 272 5.68 24.34 -0.76
C VAL A 272 5.32 25.56 0.10
N SER A 273 6.08 25.85 1.15
CA SER A 273 5.85 27.04 1.97
C SER A 273 5.97 28.31 1.11
N ARG A 274 5.25 29.40 1.44
CA ARG A 274 5.34 30.66 0.67
C ARG A 274 6.79 31.13 0.48
N ARG A 275 7.62 30.97 1.53
CA ARG A 275 9.06 31.32 1.48
C ARG A 275 9.82 30.42 0.50
N THR A 276 9.58 29.13 0.55
CA THR A 276 10.24 28.16 -0.34
C THR A 276 9.77 28.33 -1.79
N ALA A 277 8.49 28.67 -2.02
CA ALA A 277 7.96 28.95 -3.35
C ALA A 277 8.59 30.21 -3.97
N GLN A 278 8.77 31.26 -3.17
CA GLN A 278 9.47 32.48 -3.58
C GLN A 278 10.96 32.22 -3.89
N ASN A 279 11.64 31.42 -3.07
CA ASN A 279 13.04 31.05 -3.32
C ASN A 279 13.20 30.18 -4.57
N LEU A 280 12.29 29.23 -4.81
CA LEU A 280 12.28 28.43 -6.03
C LEU A 280 12.02 29.30 -7.27
N GLN A 281 11.12 30.28 -7.19
CA GLN A 281 10.87 31.22 -8.28
C GLN A 281 12.10 32.07 -8.63
N ASN A 282 12.86 32.54 -7.64
CA ASN A 282 14.08 33.30 -7.89
C ASN A 282 15.20 32.46 -8.55
N SER A 283 15.25 31.15 -8.29
CA SER A 283 16.22 30.27 -8.95
C SER A 283 15.93 30.01 -10.43
N TYR A 284 14.68 30.09 -10.90
CA TYR A 284 14.35 29.88 -12.32
C TYR A 284 14.86 31.01 -13.22
N CYS A 285 14.96 32.24 -12.72
CA CYS A 285 15.49 33.37 -13.49
C CYS A 285 17.02 33.37 -13.61
N SER A 286 17.71 32.43 -12.96
CA SER A 286 19.17 32.45 -12.80
C SER A 286 19.88 31.25 -13.44
N VAL A 287 19.14 30.34 -14.08
CA VAL A 287 19.74 29.15 -14.73
C VAL A 287 20.38 29.62 -16.03
N PRO A 288 21.71 29.54 -16.21
CA PRO A 288 22.34 29.78 -17.50
C PRO A 288 21.80 28.76 -18.49
N GLU A 289 21.39 29.20 -19.68
CA GLU A 289 20.95 28.29 -20.74
C GLU A 289 22.04 27.25 -20.98
N LEU A 290 21.68 25.97 -20.83
CA LEU A 290 22.56 24.87 -21.21
C LEU A 290 22.80 24.97 -22.72
N PRO A 291 24.05 24.85 -23.19
CA PRO A 291 24.34 24.95 -24.61
C PRO A 291 23.51 23.94 -25.38
N THR A 292 22.73 24.43 -26.35
CA THR A 292 21.92 23.59 -27.24
C THR A 292 22.86 22.85 -28.18
N ILE A 293 22.78 21.52 -28.21
CA ILE A 293 23.52 20.70 -29.18
C ILE A 293 22.95 21.02 -30.57
N PRO A 294 23.74 21.58 -31.50
CA PRO A 294 23.23 21.92 -32.83
C PRO A 294 23.00 20.64 -33.63
N GLU A 295 21.76 20.39 -34.01
CA GLU A 295 21.41 19.35 -34.99
C GLU A 295 21.58 19.94 -36.40
N VAL A 296 22.80 19.86 -36.92
CA VAL A 296 23.14 20.11 -38.34
C VAL A 296 23.99 18.91 -38.80
N GLY A 297 23.71 18.20 -39.88
CA GLY A 297 22.94 18.63 -41.04
C GLY A 297 22.42 17.52 -41.93
N CYS A 298 21.57 18.00 -42.83
CA CYS A 298 20.96 17.42 -44.01
C CYS A 298 21.93 16.50 -44.77
N PHE A 299 21.63 15.19 -44.83
CA PHE A 299 22.22 14.30 -45.83
C PHE A 299 21.53 14.59 -47.18
N ASN A 300 22.19 15.41 -48.00
CA ASN A 300 21.97 15.39 -49.44
C ASN A 300 22.72 14.18 -50.01
N GLU A 301 21.99 13.32 -50.73
CA GLU A 301 22.53 12.31 -51.63
C GLU A 301 23.34 13.00 -52.74
N SER A 302 24.63 12.69 -52.85
CA SER A 302 25.37 12.74 -54.12
C SER A 302 26.61 11.85 -54.02
N GLU A 303 26.77 11.02 -55.04
CA GLU A 303 27.83 10.03 -55.27
C GLU A 303 29.24 10.65 -55.34
N SER A 304 30.26 9.92 -54.85
CA SER A 304 31.43 9.47 -55.64
C SER A 304 32.57 8.96 -54.75
N GLU A 305 32.92 7.69 -55.00
CA GLU A 305 34.23 7.07 -55.12
C GLU A 305 35.45 7.56 -54.27
N ASP A 306 36.07 6.55 -53.65
CA ASP A 306 37.48 6.17 -53.76
C ASP A 306 38.42 6.25 -52.54
N SER A 307 39.08 5.11 -52.36
CA SER A 307 40.41 4.85 -51.80
C SER A 307 40.62 4.76 -50.27
N CYS A 308 41.09 3.56 -49.89
CA CYS A 308 41.75 3.20 -48.65
C CYS A 308 43.01 4.04 -48.38
N GLU A 309 43.38 4.25 -47.11
CA GLU A 309 44.73 3.98 -46.56
C GLU A 309 44.71 3.95 -45.02
N ASP A 310 45.76 3.32 -44.51
CA ASP A 310 46.02 2.76 -43.19
C ASP A 310 46.40 3.75 -42.06
N MET A 311 46.24 3.24 -40.83
CA MET A 311 47.11 3.33 -39.64
C MET A 311 47.87 4.63 -39.31
N SER A 312 47.73 5.11 -38.06
CA SER A 312 48.76 4.95 -37.02
C SER A 312 48.64 5.99 -35.87
N CYS A 313 49.09 5.55 -34.70
CA CYS A 313 49.11 6.18 -33.39
C CYS A 313 49.92 7.48 -33.28
N GLY A 314 49.53 8.30 -32.30
CA GLY A 314 50.39 9.29 -31.67
C GLY A 314 49.93 9.53 -30.22
N GLU A 315 50.57 8.86 -29.27
CA GLU A 315 50.59 9.29 -27.88
C GLU A 315 51.29 10.64 -27.78
N GLU A 316 50.83 11.54 -26.90
CA GLU A 316 51.73 12.26 -25.99
C GLU A 316 50.94 12.91 -24.85
N SER A 317 51.41 12.58 -23.65
CA SER A 317 50.94 13.08 -22.37
C SER A 317 51.54 14.46 -22.12
N LEU A 318 50.78 15.43 -21.60
CA LEU A 318 51.37 16.45 -20.72
C LEU A 318 50.37 16.90 -19.64
N SER A 319 50.80 16.64 -18.41
CA SER A 319 50.34 17.14 -17.13
C SER A 319 50.38 18.66 -17.01
N SER A 320 49.47 19.24 -16.22
CA SER A 320 49.80 20.27 -15.23
C SER A 320 48.60 20.65 -14.36
N SER A 321 48.65 20.27 -13.08
CA SER A 321 48.06 21.05 -11.98
C SER A 321 49.02 22.20 -11.61
N PRO A 322 48.51 23.32 -11.07
CA PRO A 322 48.83 23.70 -9.68
C PRO A 322 47.58 24.28 -8.95
N SER A 323 47.16 23.78 -7.79
CA SER A 323 47.62 24.04 -6.40
C SER A 323 47.22 25.42 -5.80
N ASP A 324 46.34 25.30 -4.79
CA ASP A 324 46.31 25.96 -3.47
C ASP A 324 46.05 27.47 -3.29
N LEU A 325 45.00 27.79 -2.50
CA LEU A 325 45.13 28.43 -1.18
C LEU A 325 43.80 28.50 -0.39
N GLU A 326 43.78 27.70 0.69
CA GLU A 326 43.24 27.87 2.05
C GLU A 326 41.97 28.70 2.38
N GLY A 327 41.11 28.06 3.18
CA GLY A 327 40.04 28.68 3.98
C GLY A 327 39.38 27.68 4.94
N ASN A 328 40.07 27.33 6.03
CA ASN A 328 39.62 26.46 7.13
C ASN A 328 38.33 26.94 7.82
N PHE A 329 37.35 26.04 8.04
CA PHE A 329 36.48 26.04 9.22
C PHE A 329 35.96 24.62 9.52
N PHE A 330 36.54 23.97 10.53
CA PHE A 330 36.09 22.71 11.12
C PHE A 330 35.72 22.97 12.60
N PHE A 331 34.56 22.49 13.05
CA PHE A 331 34.21 22.49 14.48
C PHE A 331 34.40 21.09 15.07
N ASP A 332 35.18 21.05 16.15
CA ASP A 332 35.52 19.92 17.00
C ASP A 332 34.28 19.24 17.64
N LEU A 333 34.25 17.90 17.57
CA LEU A 333 33.47 17.03 18.44
C LEU A 333 34.39 16.38 19.48
N LYS A 334 34.24 16.73 20.76
CA LYS A 334 34.82 15.98 21.89
C LYS A 334 33.90 14.82 22.31
N PRO A 335 34.43 13.61 22.55
CA PRO A 335 33.66 12.49 23.08
C PRO A 335 33.59 12.55 24.62
N LYS A 336 32.40 12.35 25.19
CA LYS A 336 32.23 12.07 26.63
C LYS A 336 31.88 10.60 26.85
N SER A 337 32.86 9.87 27.34
CA SER A 337 32.76 8.57 27.99
C SER A 337 31.97 8.65 29.30
N LYS A 338 31.05 7.70 29.55
CA LYS A 338 30.76 7.11 30.87
C LYS A 338 29.77 5.94 30.71
N TRP A 339 30.30 4.74 30.51
CA TRP A 339 29.59 3.49 30.79
C TRP A 339 29.92 3.10 32.24
N LYS A 340 28.90 2.96 33.08
CA LYS A 340 29.01 2.31 34.39
C LYS A 340 28.44 0.91 34.28
N ALA A 341 29.29 -0.06 34.55
CA ALA A 341 28.95 -1.46 34.73
C ALA A 341 27.98 -1.63 35.91
N LEU A 342 26.97 -2.48 35.73
CA LEU A 342 26.22 -3.10 36.81
C LEU A 342 26.63 -4.57 36.85
N ASN A 343 27.23 -4.95 37.98
CA ASN A 343 27.66 -6.30 38.32
C ASN A 343 26.45 -7.24 38.45
N CYS A 344 26.56 -8.41 37.82
CA CYS A 344 25.96 -9.65 38.30
C CYS A 344 26.86 -10.20 39.41
N GLN A 345 26.30 -10.48 40.60
CA GLN A 345 26.85 -11.46 41.53
C GLN A 345 25.69 -12.24 42.18
N SER A 346 25.80 -13.55 42.00
CA SER A 346 25.43 -14.65 42.91
C SER A 346 23.97 -14.88 43.25
#